data_AF-A0A2G3Q558-F1
#
_entry.id   AF-A0A2G3Q558-F1
#
_cell.length_a   1.000
_cell.length_b   1.000
_cell.length_c   1.000
_cell.angle_alpha   90.00
_cell.angle_beta   90.00
_cell.angle_gamma   90.00
#
_symmetry.space_group_name_H-M   'P 1'
#
loop_
_entity.id
_entity.type
_entity.pdbx_description
1 polymer ?
#
loop_
_entity_poly.entity_id
_entity_poly.type
_entity_poly.pdbx_seq_one_letter_code
_entity_poly.pdbx_strand_id
1 'polypeptide(L)'
;MDPPYNTGARDWKYNNDYVDSSDNWRHSKWLSMMQKRLKIAKRILADDGVLITTIDDNEYAHLWVLLHELFPNLTHTCVTIQHNPGGTQGKKFSVTHEYAIFSYSAESTIYRKQHTGGDVYNLRRWGSTSGRYEGATCFYPVILDSNYNIIGFGDLLDKELHPTAQVEHNEDGTIYVWPIDKNGIEKKWRYGRDTVESVKDRMFIEKKGDRIEVILRRESEPPKTVWTDPLCNAEAHGTDMIKSILGGGFSYPKSLYAVHEALTFAVSGKKNALIVDFFAGSGTTLHAVNLLNSEDDGNRRCILVTNNEVSDDEAKALKKNGYQPGDIEWEKHGICRAVTWPRTKYSILGKRDDGSTLTGEYFTTQTASNEIERSFYQLGFVDNPSELTATAKKQIVSLLKNKEGKAQLPQSLVSKDSKFIVSDKHTASILFDVDSADEWLTALEEQDHITDFYIASKSAAIFKSIKTRVSHLLGSIIVTSQVKRPMSEGFPANAEYFKLEFLDKNSVSLGQQFREILPLLWLKSGAIGKRPEVNSNDEPEMLILPQNGFAILVDETKFAEFTEKLSEEDNIQVVYFVTNSEEAFREMTAGVKANNTYQLYRDYIDNFVLGSRRDS
;
A
#
# COMPACT_ATOMS: atom_id res chain seq x y z
N MET A 1 3.88 -14.06 3.10
CA MET A 1 5.08 -14.93 3.19
C MET A 1 5.69 -15.07 1.81
N ASP A 2 7.01 -15.18 1.75
CA ASP A 2 7.78 -15.33 0.51
C ASP A 2 8.73 -16.55 0.57
N PRO A 3 8.21 -17.77 0.35
CA PRO A 3 9.04 -18.97 0.42
C PRO A 3 10.11 -19.00 -0.69
N PRO A 4 11.13 -19.86 -0.60
CA PRO A 4 12.04 -20.10 -1.72
C PRO A 4 11.26 -20.67 -2.91
N TYR A 5 11.55 -20.20 -4.11
CA TYR A 5 10.84 -20.55 -5.36
C TYR A 5 11.38 -21.80 -6.03
N ASN A 6 12.44 -22.40 -5.47
CA ASN A 6 13.03 -23.64 -5.97
C ASN A 6 13.48 -23.53 -7.43
N THR A 7 14.04 -22.38 -7.82
CA THR A 7 14.51 -22.07 -9.18
C THR A 7 15.79 -22.82 -9.54
N GLY A 8 16.53 -23.29 -8.53
CA GLY A 8 17.90 -23.80 -8.68
C GLY A 8 18.97 -22.71 -8.67
N ALA A 9 18.60 -21.45 -8.45
CA ALA A 9 19.55 -20.35 -8.33
C ALA A 9 20.21 -20.37 -6.93
N ARG A 10 21.54 -20.57 -6.92
CA ARG A 10 22.40 -20.32 -5.76
C ARG A 10 22.93 -18.90 -5.88
N ASP A 11 22.46 -18.00 -5.01
CA ASP A 11 22.94 -16.63 -5.03
C ASP A 11 23.54 -16.23 -3.68
N TRP A 12 24.32 -15.15 -3.70
CA TRP A 12 25.30 -14.78 -2.67
C TRP A 12 24.74 -14.52 -1.26
N LYS A 13 23.42 -14.52 -1.04
CA LYS A 13 22.79 -14.37 0.30
C LYS A 13 21.40 -14.97 0.47
N TYR A 14 20.74 -15.47 -0.57
CA TYR A 14 19.39 -16.05 -0.46
C TYR A 14 19.35 -17.41 -1.17
N ASN A 15 19.03 -18.47 -0.43
CA ASN A 15 18.97 -19.80 -1.01
C ASN A 15 17.63 -20.03 -1.72
N ASN A 16 17.58 -19.72 -3.02
CA ASN A 16 16.45 -20.03 -3.89
C ASN A 16 16.53 -21.46 -4.48
N ASP A 17 17.52 -22.25 -4.02
CA ASP A 17 17.80 -23.66 -4.33
C ASP A 17 17.58 -24.51 -3.06
N TYR A 18 16.35 -24.47 -2.51
CA TYR A 18 16.02 -25.21 -1.28
C TYR A 18 16.26 -26.72 -1.45
N VAL A 19 16.03 -27.24 -2.67
CA VAL A 19 16.42 -28.60 -3.05
C VAL A 19 17.19 -28.55 -4.34
N ASP A 20 18.37 -29.16 -4.34
CA ASP A 20 19.28 -29.21 -5.49
C ASP A 20 18.54 -29.56 -6.79
N SER A 21 18.78 -28.76 -7.83
CA SER A 21 18.13 -28.91 -9.14
C SER A 21 18.29 -30.29 -9.79
N SER A 22 19.31 -31.07 -9.42
CA SER A 22 19.55 -32.45 -9.89
C SER A 22 18.78 -33.52 -9.10
N ASP A 23 18.10 -33.15 -8.02
CA ASP A 23 17.30 -34.06 -7.20
C ASP A 23 15.94 -34.32 -7.87
N ASN A 24 15.72 -35.57 -8.28
CA ASN A 24 14.47 -36.03 -8.89
C ASN A 24 13.23 -35.82 -7.98
N TRP A 25 13.41 -35.63 -6.68
CA TRP A 25 12.33 -35.45 -5.69
C TRP A 25 12.18 -34.00 -5.22
N ARG A 26 12.81 -33.03 -5.91
CA ARG A 26 12.84 -31.61 -5.49
C ARG A 26 11.48 -31.02 -5.16
N HIS A 27 10.49 -31.21 -6.02
CA HIS A 27 9.14 -30.66 -5.81
C HIS A 27 8.43 -31.32 -4.62
N SER A 28 8.57 -32.64 -4.45
CA SER A 28 8.00 -33.38 -3.32
C SER A 28 8.60 -32.94 -1.98
N LYS A 29 9.91 -32.67 -1.96
CA LYS A 29 10.62 -32.15 -0.78
C LYS A 29 10.20 -30.72 -0.46
N TRP A 30 10.06 -29.86 -1.47
CA TRP A 30 9.55 -28.50 -1.30
C TRP A 30 8.11 -28.49 -0.77
N LEU A 31 7.23 -29.31 -1.33
CA LEU A 31 5.84 -29.47 -0.87
C LEU A 31 5.79 -29.95 0.59
N SER A 32 6.63 -30.91 0.96
CA SER A 32 6.72 -31.41 2.34
C SER A 32 7.15 -30.33 3.33
N MET A 33 8.07 -29.45 2.91
CA MET A 33 8.54 -28.30 3.69
C MET A 33 7.41 -27.26 3.89
N MET A 34 6.69 -26.93 2.81
CA MET A 34 5.58 -25.98 2.85
C MET A 34 4.37 -26.50 3.60
N GLN A 35 3.98 -27.76 3.40
CA GLN A 35 2.82 -28.37 4.05
C GLN A 35 2.93 -28.30 5.58
N LYS A 36 4.11 -28.58 6.15
CA LYS A 36 4.33 -28.51 7.61
C LYS A 36 4.10 -27.09 8.15
N ARG A 37 4.57 -26.07 7.44
CA ARG A 37 4.43 -24.66 7.83
C ARG A 37 3.00 -24.16 7.64
N LEU A 38 2.38 -24.48 6.51
CA LEU A 38 0.99 -24.09 6.22
C LEU A 38 -0.01 -24.74 7.19
N LYS A 39 0.25 -25.96 7.69
CA LYS A 39 -0.54 -26.57 8.76
C LYS A 39 -0.49 -25.77 10.07
N ILE A 40 0.65 -25.15 10.39
CA ILE A 40 0.77 -24.26 11.55
C ILE A 40 0.11 -22.91 11.24
N ALA A 41 0.35 -22.35 10.05
CA ALA A 41 -0.27 -21.10 9.61
C ALA A 41 -1.80 -21.16 9.71
N LYS A 42 -2.41 -22.30 9.34
CA LYS A 42 -3.85 -22.55 9.47
C LYS A 42 -4.36 -22.42 10.90
N ARG A 43 -3.55 -22.76 11.91
CA ARG A 43 -3.95 -22.69 13.33
C ARG A 43 -3.89 -21.28 13.91
N ILE A 44 -3.05 -20.41 13.33
CA ILE A 44 -2.82 -19.05 13.82
C ILE A 44 -3.52 -17.99 12.97
N LEU A 45 -4.10 -18.38 11.83
CA LEU A 45 -4.88 -17.49 10.98
C LEU A 45 -6.24 -17.26 11.65
N ALA A 46 -6.59 -15.99 11.90
CA ALA A 46 -7.92 -15.63 12.38
C ALA A 46 -9.01 -15.99 11.36
N ASP A 47 -10.26 -16.14 11.80
CA ASP A 47 -11.39 -16.49 10.94
C ASP A 47 -11.61 -15.47 9.81
N ASP A 48 -11.38 -14.19 10.10
CA ASP A 48 -11.42 -13.07 9.15
C ASP A 48 -10.04 -12.77 8.51
N GLY A 49 -9.03 -13.59 8.76
CA GLY A 49 -7.64 -13.42 8.35
C GLY A 49 -7.40 -13.70 6.86
N VAL A 50 -6.32 -13.14 6.32
CA VAL A 50 -5.91 -13.32 4.93
C VAL A 50 -4.50 -13.90 4.89
N LEU A 51 -4.34 -15.04 4.21
CA LEU A 51 -3.04 -15.65 3.95
C LEU A 51 -2.55 -15.21 2.56
N ILE A 52 -1.39 -14.57 2.51
CA ILE A 52 -0.77 -14.11 1.26
C ILE A 52 0.55 -14.87 1.05
N THR A 53 0.65 -15.59 -0.06
CA THR A 53 1.85 -16.35 -0.43
C THR A 53 2.33 -15.93 -1.81
N THR A 54 3.58 -15.47 -1.91
CA THR A 54 4.23 -15.14 -3.19
C THR A 54 4.95 -16.35 -3.77
N ILE A 55 4.96 -16.49 -5.09
CA ILE A 55 5.56 -17.62 -5.80
C ILE A 55 5.86 -17.24 -7.26
N ASP A 56 6.82 -17.90 -7.90
CA ASP A 56 7.01 -17.85 -9.36
C ASP A 56 6.34 -19.05 -10.06
N ASP A 57 6.63 -19.20 -11.35
CA ASP A 57 6.13 -20.28 -12.19
C ASP A 57 6.64 -21.68 -11.84
N ASN A 58 7.77 -21.83 -11.13
CA ASN A 58 8.37 -23.13 -10.83
C ASN A 58 7.52 -23.95 -9.86
N GLU A 59 6.95 -23.31 -8.83
CA GLU A 59 6.19 -23.97 -7.78
C GLU A 59 4.73 -23.49 -7.68
N TYR A 60 4.30 -22.58 -8.55
CA TYR A 60 2.91 -22.08 -8.57
C TYR A 60 1.87 -23.19 -8.57
N ALA A 61 1.97 -24.15 -9.51
CA ALA A 61 0.97 -25.21 -9.63
C ALA A 61 0.95 -26.13 -8.40
N HIS A 62 2.13 -26.47 -7.86
CA HIS A 62 2.25 -27.31 -6.68
C HIS A 62 1.68 -26.62 -5.43
N LEU A 63 2.01 -25.34 -5.23
CA LEU A 63 1.47 -24.53 -4.14
C LEU A 63 -0.04 -24.36 -4.27
N TRP A 64 -0.55 -24.10 -5.48
CA TRP A 64 -1.97 -23.92 -5.74
C TRP A 64 -2.78 -25.14 -5.30
N VAL A 65 -2.34 -26.34 -5.68
CA VAL A 65 -2.98 -27.60 -5.26
C VAL A 65 -2.87 -27.80 -3.75
N LEU A 66 -1.70 -27.56 -3.16
CA LEU A 66 -1.49 -27.71 -1.72
C LEU A 66 -2.39 -26.76 -0.90
N LEU A 67 -2.58 -25.53 -1.35
CA LEU A 67 -3.48 -24.57 -0.70
C LEU A 67 -4.92 -25.06 -0.73
N HIS A 68 -5.41 -25.58 -1.86
CA HIS A 68 -6.77 -26.14 -1.97
C HIS A 68 -6.95 -27.38 -1.09
N GLU A 69 -5.91 -28.22 -0.95
CA GLU A 69 -5.96 -29.38 -0.05
C GLU A 69 -6.05 -28.96 1.43
N LEU A 70 -5.22 -28.00 1.84
CA LEU A 70 -5.14 -27.60 3.26
C LEU A 70 -6.26 -26.64 3.67
N PHE A 71 -6.79 -25.85 2.73
CA PHE A 71 -7.75 -24.78 2.97
C PHE A 71 -8.97 -24.87 2.04
N PRO A 72 -9.69 -26.00 1.99
CA PRO A 72 -10.75 -26.23 1.00
C PRO A 72 -11.93 -25.26 1.09
N ASN A 73 -12.11 -24.61 2.24
CA ASN A 73 -13.19 -23.65 2.48
C ASN A 73 -12.78 -22.19 2.22
N LEU A 74 -11.50 -21.94 1.93
CA LEU A 74 -11.03 -20.59 1.60
C LEU A 74 -11.16 -20.33 0.11
N THR A 75 -11.43 -19.09 -0.23
CA THR A 75 -11.30 -18.60 -1.60
C THR A 75 -9.83 -18.35 -1.88
N HIS A 76 -9.31 -18.91 -2.99
CA HIS A 76 -7.96 -18.67 -3.47
C HIS A 76 -8.00 -17.77 -4.70
N THR A 77 -7.39 -16.59 -4.61
CA THR A 77 -7.29 -15.64 -5.72
C THR A 77 -5.83 -15.45 -6.11
N CYS A 78 -5.49 -15.76 -7.37
CA CYS A 78 -4.17 -15.50 -7.92
C CYS A 78 -4.09 -14.08 -8.48
N VAL A 79 -3.05 -13.36 -8.05
CA VAL A 79 -2.70 -12.02 -8.53
C VAL A 79 -1.34 -12.10 -9.21
N THR A 80 -1.26 -11.62 -10.46
CA THR A 80 -0.01 -11.45 -11.19
C THR A 80 0.61 -10.10 -10.87
N ILE A 81 1.85 -10.09 -10.40
CA ILE A 81 2.59 -8.87 -10.07
C ILE A 81 3.74 -8.70 -11.07
N GLN A 82 3.68 -7.66 -11.89
CA GLN A 82 4.78 -7.31 -12.79
C GLN A 82 5.91 -6.64 -12.00
N HIS A 83 6.84 -7.45 -11.50
CA HIS A 83 7.96 -6.98 -10.69
C HIS A 83 9.21 -6.62 -11.51
N ASN A 84 9.28 -7.04 -12.78
CA ASN A 84 10.39 -6.73 -13.69
C ASN A 84 9.88 -6.42 -15.11
N PRO A 85 9.44 -5.19 -15.42
CA PRO A 85 8.91 -4.81 -16.72
C PRO A 85 9.88 -5.02 -17.90
N GLY A 86 11.19 -4.88 -17.66
CA GLY A 86 12.23 -5.11 -18.67
C GLY A 86 12.36 -6.59 -19.05
N GLY A 87 11.92 -7.46 -18.15
CA GLY A 87 11.94 -8.90 -18.30
C GLY A 87 13.32 -9.50 -18.11
N THR A 88 13.35 -10.71 -17.56
CA THR A 88 14.57 -11.52 -17.52
C THR A 88 14.66 -12.30 -18.83
N GLN A 89 15.83 -12.27 -19.49
CA GLN A 89 16.04 -12.96 -20.76
C GLN A 89 15.88 -14.49 -20.57
N GLY A 90 14.74 -15.03 -20.97
CA GLY A 90 14.50 -16.48 -21.02
C GLY A 90 14.97 -17.09 -22.34
N LYS A 91 14.84 -18.42 -22.46
CA LYS A 91 15.22 -19.14 -23.70
C LYS A 91 14.34 -18.77 -24.91
N LYS A 92 13.10 -18.36 -24.67
CA LYS A 92 12.11 -18.03 -25.72
C LYS A 92 11.17 -16.87 -25.36
N PHE A 93 10.80 -16.74 -24.08
CA PHE A 93 9.97 -15.66 -23.56
C PHE A 93 10.72 -14.91 -22.45
N SER A 94 10.51 -13.61 -22.36
CA SER A 94 11.02 -12.80 -21.25
C SER A 94 10.03 -12.83 -20.09
N VAL A 95 10.47 -13.29 -18.92
CA VAL A 95 9.62 -13.34 -17.71
C VAL A 95 9.63 -11.98 -17.04
N THR A 96 8.45 -11.41 -16.81
CA THR A 96 8.30 -10.04 -16.25
C THR A 96 7.55 -9.99 -14.93
N HIS A 97 6.99 -11.12 -14.51
CA HIS A 97 6.02 -11.18 -13.43
C HIS A 97 6.21 -12.39 -12.53
N GLU A 98 5.65 -12.28 -11.35
CA GLU A 98 5.47 -13.33 -10.35
C GLU A 98 4.01 -13.37 -9.89
N TYR A 99 3.69 -14.24 -8.95
CA TYR A 99 2.33 -14.42 -8.44
C TYR A 99 2.25 -14.16 -6.93
N ALA A 100 1.14 -13.57 -6.49
CA ALA A 100 0.70 -13.57 -5.10
C ALA A 100 -0.66 -14.28 -5.02
N ILE A 101 -0.76 -15.30 -4.17
CA ILE A 101 -2.01 -16.03 -3.93
C ILE A 101 -2.60 -15.53 -2.62
N PHE A 102 -3.77 -14.90 -2.70
CA PHE A 102 -4.58 -14.49 -1.56
C PHE A 102 -5.54 -15.61 -1.21
N SER A 103 -5.45 -16.15 0.01
CA SER A 103 -6.37 -17.16 0.54
C SER A 103 -7.14 -16.58 1.72
N TYR A 104 -8.46 -16.52 1.63
CA TYR A 104 -9.31 -15.80 2.57
C TYR A 104 -10.69 -16.43 2.70
N SER A 105 -11.38 -16.19 3.82
CA SER A 105 -12.71 -16.71 4.10
C SER A 105 -13.80 -15.74 3.62
N ALA A 106 -15.07 -16.14 3.74
CA ALA A 106 -16.18 -15.21 3.48
C ALA A 106 -16.28 -14.07 4.52
N GLU A 107 -15.66 -14.23 5.68
CA GLU A 107 -15.62 -13.21 6.75
C GLU A 107 -14.50 -12.18 6.52
N SER A 108 -13.48 -12.55 5.74
CA SER A 108 -12.39 -11.67 5.38
C SER A 108 -12.87 -10.52 4.48
N THR A 109 -12.44 -9.30 4.80
CA THR A 109 -12.62 -8.14 3.93
C THR A 109 -11.37 -7.93 3.06
N ILE A 110 -11.55 -7.89 1.74
CA ILE A 110 -10.54 -7.40 0.80
C ILE A 110 -10.81 -5.92 0.53
N TYR A 111 -9.98 -5.05 1.10
CA TYR A 111 -10.14 -3.60 1.00
C TYR A 111 -9.90 -3.10 -0.42
N ARG A 112 -10.64 -2.07 -0.80
CA ARG A 112 -10.58 -1.47 -2.14
C ARG A 112 -9.33 -0.62 -2.29
N LYS A 113 -8.71 -0.66 -3.47
CA LYS A 113 -7.60 0.24 -3.84
C LYS A 113 -8.14 1.67 -3.91
N GLN A 114 -7.57 2.57 -3.12
CA GLN A 114 -7.86 4.00 -3.23
C GLN A 114 -7.11 4.59 -4.43
N HIS A 115 -7.74 5.48 -5.17
CA HIS A 115 -7.10 6.21 -6.25
C HIS A 115 -6.40 7.45 -5.70
N THR A 116 -5.15 7.67 -6.11
CA THR A 116 -4.34 8.83 -5.74
C THR A 116 -4.62 10.07 -6.61
N GLY A 117 -5.70 10.04 -7.40
CA GLY A 117 -6.19 11.13 -8.25
C GLY A 117 -6.23 10.78 -9.75
N GLY A 118 -7.01 11.55 -10.53
CA GLY A 118 -6.97 11.54 -12.00
C GLY A 118 -7.71 10.42 -12.73
N ASP A 119 -8.01 9.29 -12.08
CA ASP A 119 -8.76 8.20 -12.71
C ASP A 119 -10.25 8.51 -12.81
N VAL A 120 -10.79 8.44 -14.03
CA VAL A 120 -12.16 8.82 -14.34
C VAL A 120 -12.84 7.81 -15.26
N TYR A 121 -14.17 7.79 -15.25
CA TYR A 121 -14.95 7.00 -16.21
C TYR A 121 -16.25 7.71 -16.55
N ASN A 122 -16.79 7.37 -17.72
CA ASN A 122 -18.10 7.87 -18.11
C ASN A 122 -19.20 7.27 -17.22
N LEU A 123 -20.07 8.13 -16.69
CA LEU A 123 -21.22 7.74 -15.89
C LEU A 123 -22.18 6.84 -16.67
N ARG A 124 -22.28 7.01 -17.99
CA ARG A 124 -23.06 6.14 -18.89
C ARG A 124 -22.37 4.79 -19.01
N ARG A 125 -23.14 3.70 -18.89
CA ARG A 125 -22.61 2.36 -19.17
C ARG A 125 -22.50 2.12 -20.67
N TRP A 126 -21.55 1.27 -21.04
CA TRP A 126 -21.33 0.78 -22.40
C TRP A 126 -21.28 -0.76 -22.40
N GLY A 127 -21.41 -1.36 -23.59
CA GLY A 127 -21.41 -2.81 -23.78
C GLY A 127 -22.78 -3.39 -24.12
N SER A 128 -22.83 -4.70 -24.34
CA SER A 128 -24.08 -5.41 -24.71
C SER A 128 -25.12 -5.40 -23.59
N THR A 129 -24.70 -5.23 -22.33
CA THR A 129 -25.56 -5.20 -21.14
C THR A 129 -25.77 -3.80 -20.55
N SER A 130 -25.94 -2.82 -21.44
CA SER A 130 -26.05 -1.39 -21.08
C SER A 130 -27.31 -0.71 -21.57
N GLY A 131 -28.27 -1.45 -22.14
CA GLY A 131 -29.53 -0.86 -22.61
C GLY A 131 -30.35 -0.26 -21.47
N ARG A 132 -31.16 0.76 -21.80
CA ARG A 132 -32.10 1.41 -20.85
C ARG A 132 -32.89 0.39 -20.03
N TYR A 133 -33.44 -0.64 -20.69
CA TYR A 133 -34.33 -1.63 -20.05
C TYR A 133 -33.62 -2.63 -19.13
N GLU A 134 -32.29 -2.58 -19.04
CA GLU A 134 -31.52 -3.44 -18.15
C GLU A 134 -31.26 -2.80 -16.76
N GLY A 135 -31.92 -1.67 -16.45
CA GLY A 135 -31.85 -1.02 -15.15
C GLY A 135 -33.02 -0.05 -14.97
N ALA A 136 -34.07 -0.49 -14.27
CA ALA A 136 -35.34 0.24 -14.18
C ALA A 136 -35.23 1.64 -13.56
N THR A 137 -34.20 1.89 -12.74
CA THR A 137 -33.98 3.17 -12.04
C THR A 137 -32.82 3.99 -12.62
N CYS A 138 -32.27 3.61 -13.77
CA CYS A 138 -31.01 4.19 -14.29
C CYS A 138 -31.18 5.08 -15.53
N PHE A 139 -32.40 5.52 -15.84
CA PHE A 139 -32.70 6.37 -17.00
C PHE A 139 -33.47 7.62 -16.56
N TYR A 140 -32.73 8.71 -16.41
CA TYR A 140 -33.18 10.03 -15.97
C TYR A 140 -32.21 11.08 -16.52
N PRO A 141 -32.57 12.37 -16.62
CA PRO A 141 -31.65 13.39 -17.10
C PRO A 141 -30.70 13.83 -15.98
N VAL A 142 -29.42 13.99 -16.30
CA VAL A 142 -28.51 14.83 -15.50
C VAL A 142 -28.80 16.27 -15.88
N ILE A 143 -29.10 17.12 -14.89
CA ILE A 143 -29.50 18.51 -15.12
C ILE A 143 -28.29 19.42 -14.92
N LEU A 144 -28.00 20.21 -15.94
CA LEU A 144 -26.96 21.24 -15.90
C LEU A 144 -27.58 22.64 -15.93
N ASP A 145 -26.86 23.62 -15.38
CA ASP A 145 -27.14 25.03 -15.64
C ASP A 145 -26.60 25.47 -17.02
N SER A 146 -26.81 26.74 -17.38
CA SER A 146 -26.31 27.33 -18.63
C SER A 146 -24.78 27.29 -18.75
N ASN A 147 -24.07 27.14 -17.62
CA ASN A 147 -22.63 27.08 -17.52
C ASN A 147 -22.12 25.62 -17.44
N TYR A 148 -23.00 24.64 -17.66
CA TYR A 148 -22.70 23.21 -17.65
C TYR A 148 -22.28 22.64 -16.29
N ASN A 149 -22.60 23.33 -15.19
CA ASN A 149 -22.44 22.77 -13.85
C ASN A 149 -23.58 21.79 -13.57
N ILE A 150 -23.27 20.66 -12.94
CA ILE A 150 -24.29 19.68 -12.54
C ILE A 150 -25.07 20.23 -11.36
N ILE A 151 -26.30 20.68 -11.60
CA ILE A 151 -27.18 21.24 -10.57
C ILE A 151 -28.09 20.18 -9.93
N GLY A 152 -28.37 19.08 -10.63
CA GLY A 152 -29.15 17.98 -10.07
C GLY A 152 -29.45 16.86 -11.06
N PHE A 153 -30.48 16.07 -10.73
CA PHE A 153 -30.92 14.93 -11.53
C PHE A 153 -32.44 14.96 -11.60
N GLY A 154 -33.01 14.82 -12.80
CA GLY A 154 -34.46 14.78 -12.99
C GLY A 154 -35.07 13.44 -12.61
N ASP A 155 -36.37 13.30 -12.79
CA ASP A 155 -37.08 12.05 -12.46
C ASP A 155 -36.82 10.94 -13.49
N LEU A 156 -37.20 9.72 -13.12
CA LEU A 156 -37.20 8.59 -14.03
C LEU A 156 -38.13 8.85 -15.21
N LEU A 157 -37.63 8.66 -16.42
CA LEU A 157 -38.47 8.79 -17.61
C LEU A 157 -39.29 7.51 -17.82
N ASP A 158 -40.60 7.69 -17.99
CA ASP A 158 -41.52 6.61 -18.32
C ASP A 158 -41.02 5.79 -19.51
N LYS A 159 -41.19 4.46 -19.46
CA LYS A 159 -40.64 3.52 -20.45
C LYS A 159 -41.14 3.75 -21.87
N GLU A 160 -42.33 4.34 -22.02
CA GLU A 160 -42.92 4.64 -23.33
C GLU A 160 -42.44 5.99 -23.90
N LEU A 161 -41.76 6.81 -23.09
CA LEU A 161 -41.23 8.11 -23.49
C LEU A 161 -39.76 8.02 -23.85
N HIS A 162 -39.36 8.73 -24.91
CA HIS A 162 -38.01 8.77 -25.45
C HIS A 162 -37.53 10.21 -25.59
N PRO A 163 -36.33 10.56 -25.09
CA PRO A 163 -35.74 11.87 -25.34
C PRO A 163 -35.48 12.08 -26.83
N THR A 164 -35.58 13.33 -27.27
CA THR A 164 -35.37 13.69 -28.67
C THR A 164 -33.89 13.65 -29.06
N ALA A 165 -33.01 13.90 -28.09
CA ALA A 165 -31.57 13.88 -28.26
C ALA A 165 -30.87 13.54 -26.94
N GLN A 166 -29.55 13.32 -26.99
CA GLN A 166 -28.74 13.18 -25.77
C GLN A 166 -28.78 14.44 -24.91
N VAL A 167 -28.81 15.61 -25.55
CA VAL A 167 -28.75 16.91 -24.90
C VAL A 167 -30.00 17.70 -25.30
N GLU A 168 -30.79 18.11 -24.31
CA GLU A 168 -32.00 18.93 -24.50
C GLU A 168 -31.84 20.25 -23.76
N HIS A 169 -32.03 21.36 -24.46
CA HIS A 169 -31.97 22.71 -23.89
C HIS A 169 -33.38 23.19 -23.56
N ASN A 170 -33.63 23.50 -22.30
CA ASN A 170 -34.94 23.94 -21.83
C ASN A 170 -35.06 25.46 -21.85
N GLU A 171 -36.30 25.96 -21.90
CA GLU A 171 -36.59 27.41 -21.92
C GLU A 171 -36.15 28.15 -20.65
N ASP A 172 -36.04 27.44 -19.53
CA ASP A 172 -35.57 27.96 -18.24
C ASP A 172 -34.03 28.07 -18.14
N GLY A 173 -33.32 27.73 -19.23
CA GLY A 173 -31.86 27.77 -19.30
C GLY A 173 -31.17 26.52 -18.76
N THR A 174 -31.93 25.51 -18.29
CA THR A 174 -31.36 24.22 -17.90
C THR A 174 -31.06 23.34 -19.11
N ILE A 175 -30.06 22.46 -18.95
CA ILE A 175 -29.65 21.51 -19.98
C ILE A 175 -29.83 20.10 -19.43
N TYR A 176 -30.62 19.28 -20.11
CA TYR A 176 -30.81 17.88 -19.76
C TYR A 176 -29.86 17.01 -20.56
N VAL A 177 -29.10 16.16 -19.87
CA VAL A 177 -28.22 15.18 -20.48
C VAL A 177 -28.75 13.79 -20.19
N TRP A 178 -29.11 13.06 -21.24
CA TRP A 178 -29.65 11.70 -21.19
C TRP A 178 -28.54 10.66 -21.46
N PRO A 179 -28.66 9.42 -20.94
CA PRO A 179 -27.68 8.36 -21.16
C PRO A 179 -27.80 7.77 -22.57
N ILE A 180 -27.61 8.57 -23.61
CA ILE A 180 -27.72 8.17 -25.02
C ILE A 180 -26.33 8.13 -25.65
N ASP A 181 -26.00 7.05 -26.35
CA ASP A 181 -24.68 6.91 -26.99
C ASP A 181 -24.57 7.68 -28.33
N LYS A 182 -23.40 7.60 -28.97
CA LYS A 182 -23.11 8.30 -30.23
C LYS A 182 -23.96 7.86 -31.42
N ASN A 183 -24.59 6.70 -31.33
CA ASN A 183 -25.45 6.15 -32.37
C ASN A 183 -26.94 6.43 -32.07
N GLY A 184 -27.25 7.22 -31.05
CA GLY A 184 -28.63 7.49 -30.62
C GLY A 184 -29.26 6.35 -29.80
N ILE A 185 -28.48 5.35 -29.36
CA ILE A 185 -29.02 4.22 -28.60
C ILE A 185 -29.15 4.62 -27.13
N GLU A 186 -30.36 4.46 -26.58
CA GLU A 186 -30.64 4.64 -25.16
C GLU A 186 -29.91 3.58 -24.32
N LYS A 187 -28.98 4.07 -23.49
CA LYS A 187 -28.22 3.29 -22.51
C LYS A 187 -28.79 3.54 -21.11
N LYS A 188 -28.01 3.20 -20.09
CA LYS A 188 -28.31 3.49 -18.68
C LYS A 188 -27.14 4.16 -17.99
N TRP A 189 -27.44 4.95 -16.97
CA TRP A 189 -26.44 5.40 -16.01
C TRP A 189 -25.92 4.23 -15.17
N ARG A 190 -24.76 4.42 -14.54
CA ARG A 190 -24.19 3.45 -13.60
C ARG A 190 -24.91 3.41 -12.26
N TYR A 191 -25.51 4.53 -11.87
CA TYR A 191 -26.22 4.70 -10.60
C TYR A 191 -27.71 4.79 -10.86
N GLY A 192 -28.49 4.27 -9.91
CA GLY A 192 -29.93 4.46 -9.91
C GLY A 192 -30.27 5.87 -9.45
N ARG A 193 -31.48 6.33 -9.78
CA ARG A 193 -31.98 7.64 -9.35
C ARG A 193 -31.94 7.79 -7.82
N ASP A 194 -32.15 6.71 -7.08
CA ASP A 194 -32.08 6.68 -5.61
C ASP A 194 -30.67 6.86 -5.02
N THR A 195 -29.62 6.68 -5.81
CA THR A 195 -28.22 6.64 -5.32
C THR A 195 -27.31 7.67 -5.97
N VAL A 196 -27.74 8.32 -7.06
CA VAL A 196 -26.88 9.20 -7.86
C VAL A 196 -26.46 10.47 -7.12
N GLU A 197 -27.28 10.99 -6.21
CA GLU A 197 -26.95 12.15 -5.37
C GLU A 197 -25.66 11.93 -4.58
N SER A 198 -25.46 10.72 -4.03
CA SER A 198 -24.29 10.39 -3.21
C SER A 198 -22.96 10.48 -3.96
N VAL A 199 -23.01 10.60 -5.29
CA VAL A 199 -21.84 10.63 -6.15
C VAL A 199 -21.72 11.93 -6.95
N LYS A 200 -22.64 12.89 -6.76
CA LYS A 200 -22.72 14.17 -7.50
C LYS A 200 -21.42 14.96 -7.41
N ASP A 201 -20.86 15.10 -6.22
CA ASP A 201 -19.65 15.92 -5.97
C ASP A 201 -18.39 15.39 -6.64
N ARG A 202 -18.46 14.17 -7.19
CA ARG A 202 -17.36 13.51 -7.91
C ARG A 202 -17.56 13.57 -9.43
N MET A 203 -18.67 14.15 -9.90
CA MET A 203 -18.99 14.24 -11.32
C MET A 203 -18.53 15.57 -11.92
N PHE A 204 -18.16 15.52 -13.20
CA PHE A 204 -17.89 16.70 -14.00
C PHE A 204 -18.24 16.43 -15.48
N ILE A 205 -18.28 17.50 -16.27
CA ILE A 205 -18.75 17.47 -17.66
C ILE A 205 -17.55 17.54 -18.61
N GLU A 206 -17.49 16.60 -19.56
CA GLU A 206 -16.62 16.68 -20.74
C GLU A 206 -17.45 16.96 -21.99
N LYS A 207 -17.19 18.09 -22.66
CA LYS A 207 -17.80 18.39 -23.97
C LYS A 207 -17.01 17.74 -25.09
N LYS A 208 -17.71 17.10 -26.03
CA LYS A 208 -17.13 16.47 -27.23
C LYS A 208 -17.94 16.84 -28.46
N GLY A 209 -17.71 18.06 -28.95
CA GLY A 209 -18.58 18.67 -29.96
C GLY A 209 -19.95 18.94 -29.36
N ASP A 210 -21.02 18.53 -30.05
CA ASP A 210 -22.41 18.69 -29.58
C ASP A 210 -22.81 17.69 -28.49
N ARG A 211 -21.91 16.77 -28.13
CA ARG A 211 -22.14 15.77 -27.08
C ARG A 211 -21.63 16.25 -25.74
N ILE A 212 -22.38 15.92 -24.70
CA ILE A 212 -21.98 16.09 -23.31
C ILE A 212 -21.79 14.71 -22.70
N GLU A 213 -20.58 14.43 -22.22
CA GLU A 213 -20.28 13.22 -21.47
C GLU A 213 -20.17 13.56 -19.99
N VAL A 214 -20.96 12.88 -19.16
CA VAL A 214 -20.89 13.01 -17.70
C VAL A 214 -19.83 12.06 -17.19
N ILE A 215 -18.77 12.61 -16.60
CA ILE A 215 -17.60 11.87 -16.13
C ILE A 215 -17.63 11.80 -14.60
N LEU A 216 -17.25 10.66 -14.05
CA LEU A 216 -17.20 10.40 -12.62
C LEU A 216 -15.76 10.07 -12.21
N ARG A 217 -15.24 10.80 -11.22
CA ARG A 217 -13.95 10.54 -10.58
C ARG A 217 -14.02 9.23 -9.79
N ARG A 218 -13.01 8.36 -9.95
CA ARG A 218 -12.86 7.16 -9.13
C ARG A 218 -12.23 7.53 -7.80
N GLU A 219 -12.86 7.13 -6.70
CA GLU A 219 -12.21 7.17 -5.38
C GLU A 219 -11.58 5.84 -5.02
N SER A 220 -12.25 4.73 -5.34
CA SER A 220 -11.69 3.41 -5.15
C SER A 220 -12.21 2.37 -6.14
N GLU A 221 -11.40 1.35 -6.38
CA GLU A 221 -11.77 0.18 -7.18
C GLU A 221 -11.47 -1.12 -6.43
N PRO A 222 -12.18 -2.23 -6.73
CA PRO A 222 -11.75 -3.54 -6.27
C PRO A 222 -10.31 -3.80 -6.75
N PRO A 223 -9.47 -4.47 -5.96
CA PRO A 223 -8.14 -4.85 -6.40
C PRO A 223 -8.18 -5.64 -7.71
N LYS A 224 -7.34 -5.26 -8.66
CA LYS A 224 -7.17 -6.01 -9.92
C LYS A 224 -6.31 -7.23 -9.65
N THR A 225 -6.48 -8.28 -10.45
CA THR A 225 -5.65 -9.49 -10.39
C THR A 225 -4.36 -9.38 -11.19
N VAL A 226 -4.11 -8.23 -11.84
CA VAL A 226 -2.86 -7.94 -12.54
C VAL A 226 -2.37 -6.58 -12.09
N TRP A 227 -1.21 -6.54 -11.47
CA TRP A 227 -0.56 -5.34 -10.97
C TRP A 227 0.60 -4.98 -11.89
N THR A 228 0.51 -3.83 -12.53
CA THR A 228 1.53 -3.28 -13.44
C THR A 228 2.02 -1.92 -12.97
N ASP A 229 1.79 -1.60 -11.68
CA ASP A 229 2.24 -0.35 -11.10
C ASP A 229 3.78 -0.34 -11.09
N PRO A 230 4.45 0.71 -11.62
CA PRO A 230 5.90 0.82 -11.58
C PRO A 230 6.49 0.68 -10.16
N LEU A 231 5.72 1.04 -9.11
CA LEU A 231 6.13 0.86 -7.73
C LEU A 231 6.32 -0.61 -7.33
N CYS A 232 5.70 -1.55 -8.04
CA CYS A 232 5.91 -2.99 -7.84
C CYS A 232 7.29 -3.49 -8.32
N ASN A 233 8.09 -2.66 -8.98
CA ASN A 233 9.41 -3.04 -9.49
C ASN A 233 10.37 -3.47 -8.34
N ALA A 234 10.83 -4.72 -8.37
CA ALA A 234 11.67 -5.30 -7.33
C ALA A 234 13.12 -4.80 -7.36
N GLU A 235 13.62 -4.35 -8.52
CA GLU A 235 14.96 -3.76 -8.62
C GLU A 235 14.97 -2.38 -7.96
N ALA A 236 14.12 -1.47 -8.44
CA ALA A 236 14.07 -0.08 -7.96
C ALA A 236 13.62 0.03 -6.50
N HIS A 237 12.60 -0.75 -6.10
CA HIS A 237 11.96 -0.62 -4.79
C HIS A 237 12.21 -1.80 -3.85
N GLY A 238 13.06 -2.73 -4.27
CA GLY A 238 13.63 -3.79 -3.44
C GLY A 238 15.15 -3.64 -3.35
N THR A 239 15.86 -3.97 -4.42
CA THR A 239 17.35 -4.08 -4.46
C THR A 239 18.05 -2.74 -4.25
N ASP A 240 17.65 -1.71 -4.99
CA ASP A 240 18.27 -0.39 -4.88
C ASP A 240 17.92 0.28 -3.56
N MET A 241 16.68 0.14 -3.12
CA MET A 241 16.22 0.62 -1.81
C MET A 241 16.99 -0.04 -0.67
N ILE A 242 17.16 -1.37 -0.67
CA ILE A 242 17.90 -2.01 0.42
C ILE A 242 19.38 -1.62 0.40
N LYS A 243 19.96 -1.44 -0.78
CA LYS A 243 21.33 -0.94 -0.95
C LYS A 243 21.49 0.49 -0.40
N SER A 244 20.51 1.37 -0.61
CA SER A 244 20.54 2.73 -0.05
C SER A 244 20.36 2.72 1.47
N ILE A 245 19.61 1.78 2.04
CA ILE A 245 19.42 1.66 3.48
C ILE A 245 20.66 1.08 4.16
N LEU A 246 21.21 -0.02 3.63
CA LEU A 246 22.27 -0.79 4.27
C LEU A 246 23.69 -0.35 3.89
N GLY A 247 23.87 0.23 2.70
CA GLY A 247 25.19 0.45 2.08
C GLY A 247 25.79 -0.81 1.43
N GLY A 248 25.18 -1.98 1.65
CA GLY A 248 25.50 -3.25 1.00
C GLY A 248 24.27 -3.85 0.29
N GLY A 249 24.49 -4.77 -0.64
CA GLY A 249 23.39 -5.38 -1.40
C GLY A 249 22.56 -6.40 -0.59
N PHE A 250 21.45 -6.83 -1.18
CA PHE A 250 20.81 -8.12 -0.93
C PHE A 250 20.14 -8.54 -2.24
N SER A 251 20.27 -9.81 -2.64
CA SER A 251 19.63 -10.29 -3.87
C SER A 251 18.16 -10.61 -3.66
N TYR A 252 17.34 -10.25 -4.65
CA TYR A 252 15.90 -10.56 -4.74
C TYR A 252 15.01 -10.14 -3.55
N PRO A 253 15.22 -8.98 -2.89
CA PRO A 253 14.19 -8.48 -1.97
C PRO A 253 12.90 -8.18 -2.74
N LYS A 254 11.76 -8.42 -2.10
CA LYS A 254 10.47 -7.90 -2.61
C LYS A 254 10.48 -6.39 -2.65
N SER A 255 9.78 -5.82 -3.64
CA SER A 255 9.43 -4.40 -3.63
C SER A 255 8.69 -4.06 -2.34
N LEU A 256 9.11 -2.99 -1.66
CA LEU A 256 8.39 -2.45 -0.50
C LEU A 256 6.92 -2.20 -0.84
N TYR A 257 6.65 -1.62 -2.01
CA TYR A 257 5.31 -1.20 -2.40
C TYR A 257 4.43 -2.36 -2.85
N ALA A 258 4.99 -3.42 -3.42
CA ALA A 258 4.21 -4.63 -3.71
C ALA A 258 3.69 -5.28 -2.41
N VAL A 259 4.53 -5.34 -1.36
CA VAL A 259 4.13 -5.87 -0.06
C VAL A 259 3.16 -4.91 0.65
N HIS A 260 3.42 -3.60 0.59
CA HIS A 260 2.54 -2.58 1.16
C HIS A 260 1.14 -2.57 0.51
N GLU A 261 1.04 -2.69 -0.81
CA GLU A 261 -0.23 -2.80 -1.53
C GLU A 261 -0.98 -4.09 -1.14
N ALA A 262 -0.27 -5.22 -1.05
CA ALA A 262 -0.86 -6.47 -0.60
C ALA A 262 -1.41 -6.39 0.85
N LEU A 263 -0.68 -5.74 1.75
CA LEU A 263 -1.12 -5.51 3.12
C LEU A 263 -2.30 -4.53 3.18
N THR A 264 -2.30 -3.46 2.39
CA THR A 264 -3.41 -2.50 2.28
C THR A 264 -4.72 -3.25 1.98
N PHE A 265 -4.71 -4.16 1.00
CA PHE A 265 -5.88 -4.96 0.67
C PHE A 265 -6.33 -5.92 1.78
N ALA A 266 -5.41 -6.41 2.61
CA ALA A 266 -5.76 -7.35 3.69
C ALA A 266 -6.16 -6.65 5.00
N VAL A 267 -5.58 -5.48 5.31
CA VAL A 267 -5.62 -4.91 6.67
C VAL A 267 -5.84 -3.40 6.77
N SER A 268 -6.19 -2.66 5.71
CA SER A 268 -6.43 -1.20 5.82
C SER A 268 -7.50 -0.82 6.86
N GLY A 269 -8.60 -1.56 6.97
CA GLY A 269 -9.60 -1.34 8.04
C GLY A 269 -9.28 -2.02 9.37
N LYS A 270 -8.17 -2.75 9.47
CA LYS A 270 -7.75 -3.50 10.67
C LYS A 270 -6.52 -2.86 11.31
N LYS A 271 -6.70 -1.68 11.91
CA LYS A 271 -5.60 -0.88 12.49
C LYS A 271 -4.79 -1.58 13.58
N ASN A 272 -5.31 -2.61 14.24
CA ASN A 272 -4.61 -3.35 15.30
C ASN A 272 -4.20 -4.78 14.88
N ALA A 273 -4.21 -5.08 13.57
CA ALA A 273 -3.92 -6.41 13.05
C ALA A 273 -2.51 -6.90 13.45
N LEU A 274 -2.38 -8.22 13.65
CA LEU A 274 -1.09 -8.90 13.79
C LEU A 274 -0.71 -9.54 12.45
N ILE A 275 0.43 -9.13 11.91
CA ILE A 275 0.99 -9.65 10.65
C ILE A 275 2.12 -10.62 11.02
N VAL A 276 2.10 -11.82 10.46
CA VAL A 276 3.18 -12.80 10.68
C VAL A 276 3.80 -13.15 9.34
N ASP A 277 5.12 -13.00 9.25
CA ASP A 277 5.91 -13.44 8.09
C ASP A 277 7.02 -14.37 8.53
N PHE A 278 6.80 -15.66 8.30
CA PHE A 278 7.74 -16.73 8.67
C PHE A 278 8.70 -17.14 7.55
N PHE A 279 8.78 -16.31 6.50
CA PHE A 279 9.84 -16.29 5.50
C PHE A 279 10.30 -14.84 5.30
N ALA A 280 10.71 -14.18 6.38
CA ALA A 280 10.88 -12.73 6.37
C ALA A 280 12.01 -12.23 5.45
N GLY A 281 13.01 -13.07 5.18
CA GLY A 281 14.15 -12.73 4.31
C GLY A 281 14.76 -11.39 4.72
N SER A 282 14.77 -10.42 3.81
CA SER A 282 15.29 -9.07 4.08
C SER A 282 14.49 -8.21 5.05
N GLY A 283 13.30 -8.63 5.51
CA GLY A 283 12.45 -7.86 6.43
C GLY A 283 11.53 -6.84 5.76
N THR A 284 11.19 -7.04 4.48
CA THR A 284 10.30 -6.13 3.73
C THR A 284 8.92 -5.98 4.36
N THR A 285 8.35 -7.06 4.92
CA THR A 285 7.01 -7.05 5.50
C THR A 285 6.86 -6.09 6.69
N LEU A 286 7.79 -6.12 7.66
CA LEU A 286 7.76 -5.18 8.78
C LEU A 286 7.95 -3.72 8.30
N HIS A 287 8.81 -3.52 7.30
CA HIS A 287 9.01 -2.19 6.70
C HIS A 287 7.70 -1.67 6.08
N ALA A 288 6.96 -2.52 5.35
CA ALA A 288 5.66 -2.18 4.79
C ALA A 288 4.59 -1.91 5.85
N VAL A 289 4.58 -2.68 6.95
CA VAL A 289 3.68 -2.46 8.10
C VAL A 289 3.94 -1.09 8.74
N ASN A 290 5.21 -0.72 8.95
CA ASN A 290 5.57 0.58 9.52
C ASN A 290 5.13 1.74 8.62
N LEU A 291 5.29 1.58 7.30
CA LEU A 291 4.80 2.55 6.33
C LEU A 291 3.28 2.70 6.42
N LEU A 292 2.54 1.59 6.37
CA LEU A 292 1.08 1.60 6.46
C LEU A 292 0.57 2.24 7.76
N ASN A 293 1.17 1.91 8.92
CA ASN A 293 0.80 2.52 10.19
C ASN A 293 1.04 4.05 10.20
N SER A 294 2.13 4.51 9.58
CA SER A 294 2.40 5.96 9.46
C SER A 294 1.42 6.68 8.53
N GLU A 295 0.80 5.97 7.61
CA GLU A 295 -0.18 6.53 6.66
C GLU A 295 -1.60 6.62 7.23
N ASP A 296 -1.98 5.71 8.12
CA ASP A 296 -3.36 5.64 8.59
C ASP A 296 -3.51 5.74 10.10
N ASP A 297 -2.45 6.07 10.83
CA ASP A 297 -2.43 6.10 12.30
C ASP A 297 -2.89 4.75 12.87
N GLY A 298 -2.30 3.69 12.31
CA GLY A 298 -2.52 2.30 12.70
C GLY A 298 -1.51 1.83 13.74
N ASN A 299 -1.88 0.81 14.51
CA ASN A 299 -1.05 0.13 15.50
C ASN A 299 -0.85 -1.34 15.14
N ARG A 300 -0.72 -1.64 13.84
CA ARG A 300 -0.51 -3.01 13.36
C ARG A 300 0.85 -3.50 13.84
N ARG A 301 0.90 -4.75 14.28
CA ARG A 301 2.11 -5.39 14.80
C ARG A 301 2.61 -6.41 13.80
N CYS A 302 3.92 -6.64 13.77
CA CYS A 302 4.51 -7.63 12.87
C CYS A 302 5.50 -8.54 13.58
N ILE A 303 5.36 -9.85 13.35
CA ILE A 303 6.30 -10.89 13.79
C ILE A 303 7.00 -11.42 12.54
N LEU A 304 8.32 -11.22 12.49
CA LEU A 304 9.18 -11.77 11.46
C LEU A 304 9.89 -13.02 11.99
N VAL A 305 9.87 -14.11 11.22
CA VAL A 305 10.72 -15.29 11.47
C VAL A 305 11.60 -15.51 10.25
N THR A 306 12.90 -15.60 10.51
CA THR A 306 13.91 -15.86 9.48
C THR A 306 15.03 -16.70 10.08
N ASN A 307 15.71 -17.45 9.22
CA ASN A 307 16.97 -18.09 9.56
C ASN A 307 18.12 -17.07 9.52
N ASN A 308 19.28 -17.44 10.06
CA ASN A 308 20.51 -16.67 9.94
C ASN A 308 21.51 -17.38 9.02
N GLU A 309 21.03 -17.82 7.85
CA GLU A 309 21.85 -18.54 6.89
C GLU A 309 22.90 -17.62 6.26
N VAL A 310 24.07 -18.19 5.97
CA VAL A 310 25.16 -17.57 5.19
C VAL A 310 25.21 -18.22 3.82
N SER A 311 25.80 -17.55 2.83
CA SER A 311 25.98 -18.15 1.50
C SER A 311 26.96 -19.33 1.50
N ASP A 312 26.90 -20.15 0.45
CA ASP A 312 27.82 -21.28 0.27
C ASP A 312 29.29 -20.85 0.27
N ASP A 313 29.60 -19.72 -0.35
CA ASP A 313 30.98 -19.22 -0.45
C ASP A 313 31.46 -18.60 0.87
N GLU A 314 30.61 -17.86 1.58
CA GLU A 314 30.89 -17.41 2.95
C GLU A 314 31.07 -18.60 3.89
N ALA A 315 30.21 -19.62 3.81
CA ALA A 315 30.32 -20.83 4.60
C ALA A 315 31.66 -21.54 4.38
N LYS A 316 32.13 -21.67 3.13
CA LYS A 316 33.44 -22.25 2.82
C LYS A 316 34.58 -21.39 3.37
N ALA A 317 34.51 -20.07 3.21
CA ALA A 317 35.53 -19.15 3.70
C ALA A 317 35.63 -19.17 5.24
N LEU A 318 34.50 -19.12 5.93
CA LEU A 318 34.40 -19.19 7.39
C LEU A 318 34.96 -20.50 7.93
N LYS A 319 34.57 -21.64 7.34
CA LYS A 319 35.12 -22.96 7.69
C LYS A 319 36.64 -23.03 7.49
N LYS A 320 37.15 -22.46 6.39
CA LYS A 320 38.60 -22.40 6.12
C LYS A 320 39.34 -21.59 7.18
N ASN A 321 38.70 -20.58 7.75
CA ASN A 321 39.23 -19.77 8.84
C ASN A 321 38.98 -20.37 10.25
N GLY A 322 38.40 -21.57 10.33
CA GLY A 322 38.16 -22.29 11.58
C GLY A 322 36.84 -21.98 12.28
N TYR A 323 35.98 -21.15 11.67
CA TYR A 323 34.67 -20.82 12.24
C TYR A 323 33.60 -21.86 11.86
N GLN A 324 32.68 -22.10 12.78
CA GLN A 324 31.54 -23.00 12.66
C GLN A 324 30.21 -22.24 12.78
N PRO A 325 29.10 -22.78 12.26
CA PRO A 325 27.76 -22.26 12.55
C PRO A 325 27.54 -22.08 14.06
N GLY A 326 27.04 -20.92 14.47
CA GLY A 326 26.89 -20.53 15.88
C GLY A 326 28.01 -19.64 16.43
N ASP A 327 29.20 -19.60 15.79
CA ASP A 327 30.26 -18.68 16.19
C ASP A 327 29.87 -17.23 15.91
N ILE A 328 30.32 -16.31 16.76
CA ILE A 328 30.02 -14.86 16.62
C ILE A 328 30.40 -14.35 15.22
N GLU A 329 31.56 -14.76 14.71
CA GLU A 329 32.00 -14.37 13.37
C GLU A 329 31.11 -14.98 12.27
N TRP A 330 30.66 -16.22 12.42
CA TRP A 330 29.72 -16.82 11.48
C TRP A 330 28.38 -16.08 11.44
N GLU A 331 27.80 -15.87 12.62
CA GLU A 331 26.47 -15.29 12.76
C GLU A 331 26.38 -13.87 12.21
N LYS A 332 27.46 -13.08 12.26
CA LYS A 332 27.51 -11.71 11.70
C LYS A 332 27.23 -11.66 10.21
N HIS A 333 27.58 -12.72 9.47
CA HIS A 333 27.37 -12.78 8.02
C HIS A 333 25.97 -13.23 7.62
N GLY A 334 25.24 -13.86 8.53
CA GLY A 334 23.93 -14.45 8.21
C GLY A 334 22.88 -13.40 7.86
N ILE A 335 21.87 -13.80 7.06
CA ILE A 335 20.82 -12.90 6.53
C ILE A 335 20.16 -12.07 7.63
N CYS A 336 19.80 -12.69 8.76
CA CYS A 336 19.13 -12.00 9.85
C CYS A 336 19.99 -10.85 10.40
N ARG A 337 21.26 -11.13 10.69
CA ARG A 337 22.20 -10.16 11.30
C ARG A 337 22.71 -9.12 10.30
N ALA A 338 22.97 -9.52 9.07
CA ALA A 338 23.55 -8.65 8.06
C ALA A 338 22.52 -7.83 7.27
N VAL A 339 21.24 -8.25 7.26
CA VAL A 339 20.22 -7.67 6.37
C VAL A 339 18.94 -7.34 7.12
N THR A 340 18.24 -8.35 7.66
CA THR A 340 16.90 -8.17 8.25
C THR A 340 16.92 -7.19 9.42
N TRP A 341 17.87 -7.37 10.34
CA TRP A 341 18.02 -6.54 11.52
C TRP A 341 18.46 -5.12 11.17
N PRO A 342 19.56 -4.90 10.42
CA PRO A 342 19.93 -3.56 9.99
C PRO A 342 18.83 -2.84 9.21
N ARG A 343 18.12 -3.49 8.28
CA ARG A 343 17.02 -2.86 7.52
C ARG A 343 15.91 -2.39 8.47
N THR A 344 15.51 -3.25 9.39
CA THR A 344 14.48 -2.94 10.39
C THR A 344 14.91 -1.77 11.27
N LYS A 345 16.11 -1.86 11.86
CA LYS A 345 16.64 -0.81 12.74
C LYS A 345 16.77 0.54 12.01
N TYR A 346 17.38 0.55 10.83
CA TYR A 346 17.68 1.81 10.13
C TYR A 346 16.42 2.45 9.56
N SER A 347 15.47 1.67 9.03
CA SER A 347 14.19 2.21 8.58
C SER A 347 13.38 2.80 9.72
N ILE A 348 13.40 2.21 10.93
CA ILE A 348 12.75 2.77 12.12
C ILE A 348 13.46 4.04 12.61
N LEU A 349 14.79 4.06 12.64
CA LEU A 349 15.54 5.20 13.16
C LEU A 349 15.72 6.35 12.15
N GLY A 350 15.51 6.10 10.85
CA GLY A 350 15.82 7.04 9.77
C GLY A 350 17.32 7.27 9.55
N LYS A 351 18.18 6.48 10.19
CA LYS A 351 19.64 6.60 10.13
C LYS A 351 20.35 5.27 10.38
N ARG A 352 21.59 5.17 9.93
CA ARG A 352 22.48 4.02 10.15
C ARG A 352 23.23 4.13 11.47
N ASP A 353 23.93 3.06 11.83
CA ASP A 353 24.74 2.97 13.05
C ASP A 353 25.94 3.91 13.08
N ASP A 354 26.45 4.32 11.90
CA ASP A 354 27.49 5.34 11.77
C ASP A 354 26.95 6.78 11.94
N GLY A 355 25.64 6.94 12.18
CA GLY A 355 24.97 8.23 12.31
C GLY A 355 24.52 8.87 10.99
N SER A 356 24.84 8.27 9.83
CA SER A 356 24.39 8.77 8.54
C SER A 356 22.87 8.62 8.37
N THR A 357 22.22 9.71 7.96
CA THR A 357 20.78 9.74 7.72
C THR A 357 20.43 9.00 6.42
N LEU A 358 19.31 8.28 6.42
CA LEU A 358 18.78 7.67 5.21
C LEU A 358 18.31 8.74 4.22
N THR A 359 18.63 8.54 2.94
CA THR A 359 18.24 9.45 1.86
C THR A 359 17.08 8.87 1.04
N GLY A 360 16.33 9.74 0.38
CA GLY A 360 15.17 9.36 -0.44
C GLY A 360 13.84 9.51 0.28
N GLU A 361 12.77 9.11 -0.41
CA GLU A 361 11.39 9.30 0.02
C GLU A 361 10.59 8.01 -0.18
N TYR A 362 9.64 7.75 0.73
CA TYR A 362 8.58 6.78 0.56
C TYR A 362 7.42 7.38 -0.22
N PHE A 363 6.88 6.62 -1.17
CA PHE A 363 5.58 6.91 -1.77
C PHE A 363 4.48 6.43 -0.82
N THR A 364 3.45 7.25 -0.60
CA THR A 364 2.37 6.89 0.33
C THR A 364 1.02 6.71 -0.37
N THR A 365 0.06 6.07 0.28
CA THR A 365 -1.34 6.04 -0.20
C THR A 365 -2.08 7.37 0.00
N GLN A 366 -1.52 8.30 0.78
CA GLN A 366 -2.14 9.60 1.03
C GLN A 366 -1.97 10.54 -0.16
N THR A 367 -2.94 11.45 -0.30
CA THR A 367 -2.85 12.54 -1.26
C THR A 367 -3.03 13.87 -0.54
N ALA A 368 -2.29 14.87 -0.98
CA ALA A 368 -2.42 16.25 -0.52
C ALA A 368 -2.80 17.11 -1.71
N SER A 369 -3.79 17.96 -1.49
CA SER A 369 -4.18 19.00 -2.42
C SER A 369 -3.32 20.23 -2.15
N ASN A 370 -2.37 20.47 -3.03
CA ASN A 370 -1.44 21.59 -2.94
C ASN A 370 -1.86 22.69 -3.90
N GLU A 371 -1.87 23.91 -3.40
CA GLU A 371 -2.01 25.11 -4.21
C GLU A 371 -0.67 25.41 -4.88
N ILE A 372 -0.58 25.24 -6.20
CA ILE A 372 0.63 25.55 -6.95
C ILE A 372 0.39 26.72 -7.92
N GLU A 373 1.42 27.55 -8.08
CA GLU A 373 1.39 28.62 -9.07
C GLU A 373 1.45 28.07 -10.49
N ARG A 374 0.70 28.71 -11.38
CA ARG A 374 0.77 28.47 -12.83
C ARG A 374 2.15 28.84 -13.38
N SER A 375 2.61 28.09 -14.38
CA SER A 375 3.92 28.33 -15.00
C SER A 375 3.80 29.38 -16.10
N PHE A 376 4.76 30.30 -16.17
CA PHE A 376 4.80 31.36 -17.19
C PHE A 376 6.15 31.37 -17.90
N TYR A 377 6.13 31.36 -19.22
CA TYR A 377 7.29 31.29 -20.09
C TYR A 377 7.32 32.48 -21.05
N GLN A 378 8.39 33.28 -20.98
CA GLN A 378 8.59 34.38 -21.91
C GLN A 378 9.33 33.87 -23.16
N LEU A 379 8.74 34.04 -24.35
CA LEU A 379 9.39 33.73 -25.63
C LEU A 379 10.06 35.00 -26.18
N GLY A 380 11.19 35.39 -25.56
CA GLY A 380 11.90 36.64 -25.85
C GLY A 380 12.66 36.69 -27.18
N PHE A 381 12.73 35.56 -27.90
CA PHE A 381 13.40 35.48 -29.21
C PHE A 381 12.49 35.85 -30.39
N VAL A 382 11.24 36.23 -30.13
CA VAL A 382 10.27 36.59 -31.16
C VAL A 382 10.30 38.11 -31.38
N ASP A 383 10.80 38.53 -32.54
CA ASP A 383 11.07 39.94 -32.87
C ASP A 383 9.80 40.75 -33.14
N ASN A 384 8.94 40.26 -34.04
CA ASN A 384 7.64 40.86 -34.40
C ASN A 384 6.54 39.81 -34.23
N PRO A 385 6.01 39.61 -33.00
CA PRO A 385 5.06 38.54 -32.73
C PRO A 385 3.74 38.65 -33.52
N SER A 386 3.29 39.88 -33.80
CA SER A 386 2.10 40.21 -34.59
C SER A 386 2.25 39.94 -36.10
N GLU A 387 3.48 39.88 -36.62
CA GLU A 387 3.78 39.60 -38.04
C GLU A 387 4.16 38.12 -38.29
N LEU A 388 4.06 37.26 -37.27
CA LEU A 388 4.41 35.85 -37.40
C LEU A 388 3.49 35.15 -38.43
N THR A 389 4.12 34.54 -39.44
CA THR A 389 3.41 33.68 -40.39
C THR A 389 2.85 32.43 -39.70
N ALA A 390 1.81 31.84 -40.27
CA ALA A 390 1.24 30.58 -39.79
C ALA A 390 2.30 29.46 -39.62
N THR A 391 3.27 29.41 -40.54
CA THR A 391 4.39 28.45 -40.49
C THR A 391 5.30 28.69 -39.29
N ALA A 392 5.65 29.94 -39.01
CA ALA A 392 6.47 30.30 -37.85
C ALA A 392 5.74 30.01 -36.53
N LYS A 393 4.44 30.31 -36.44
CA LYS A 393 3.60 29.97 -35.27
C LYS A 393 3.56 28.46 -35.01
N LYS A 394 3.43 27.63 -36.05
CA LYS A 394 3.50 26.16 -35.95
C LYS A 394 4.85 25.67 -35.44
N GLN A 395 5.95 26.27 -35.90
CA GLN A 395 7.28 25.92 -35.41
C GLN A 395 7.44 26.26 -33.92
N ILE A 396 6.99 27.44 -33.50
CA ILE A 396 7.00 27.82 -32.08
C ILE A 396 6.22 26.81 -31.24
N VAL A 397 4.99 26.46 -31.65
CA VAL A 397 4.14 25.47 -30.96
C VAL A 397 4.84 24.11 -30.82
N SER A 398 5.56 23.64 -31.83
CA SER A 398 6.30 22.36 -31.74
C SER A 398 7.46 22.36 -30.73
N LEU A 399 7.96 23.54 -30.38
CA LEU A 399 9.05 23.71 -29.43
C LEU A 399 8.55 23.86 -27.98
N LEU A 400 7.25 24.06 -27.75
CA LEU A 400 6.71 24.25 -26.40
C LEU A 400 6.73 22.94 -25.63
N LYS A 401 7.52 22.92 -24.55
CA LYS A 401 7.64 21.80 -23.62
C LYS A 401 7.30 22.26 -22.21
N ASN A 402 6.66 21.40 -21.40
CA ASN A 402 6.54 21.64 -19.95
C ASN A 402 7.89 21.43 -19.25
N LYS A 403 7.90 21.62 -17.92
CA LYS A 403 9.07 21.38 -17.05
C LYS A 403 9.66 19.97 -17.18
N GLU A 404 8.88 18.98 -17.63
CA GLU A 404 9.30 17.59 -17.80
C GLU A 404 9.72 17.25 -19.25
N GLY A 405 9.74 18.24 -20.15
CA GLY A 405 10.15 18.04 -21.55
C GLY A 405 9.07 17.47 -22.48
N LYS A 406 7.81 17.34 -22.03
CA LYS A 406 6.68 16.86 -22.86
C LYS A 406 6.09 17.98 -23.72
N ALA A 407 5.76 17.65 -24.97
CA ALA A 407 5.09 18.57 -25.89
C ALA A 407 3.73 19.04 -25.34
N GLN A 408 3.44 20.33 -25.46
CA GLN A 408 2.29 20.95 -24.80
C GLN A 408 1.08 21.19 -25.71
N LEU A 409 1.31 21.65 -26.95
CA LEU A 409 0.24 22.02 -27.88
C LEU A 409 0.48 21.40 -29.27
N PRO A 410 -0.56 20.86 -29.93
CA PRO A 410 -0.44 20.37 -31.29
C PRO A 410 -0.44 21.53 -32.30
N GLN A 411 0.37 21.40 -33.37
CA GLN A 411 0.47 22.40 -34.44
C GLN A 411 -0.84 22.63 -35.22
N SER A 412 -1.80 21.69 -35.12
CA SER A 412 -3.12 21.79 -35.75
C SER A 412 -3.98 22.92 -35.16
N LEU A 413 -3.66 23.42 -33.96
CA LEU A 413 -4.38 24.53 -33.33
C LEU A 413 -3.99 25.91 -33.89
N VAL A 414 -2.97 25.98 -34.73
CA VAL A 414 -2.52 27.23 -35.33
C VAL A 414 -3.27 27.50 -36.64
N SER A 415 -4.03 28.58 -36.66
CA SER A 415 -4.64 29.16 -37.86
C SER A 415 -3.83 30.36 -38.38
N LYS A 416 -4.13 30.83 -39.60
CA LYS A 416 -3.42 31.96 -40.24
C LYS A 416 -3.48 33.23 -39.38
N ASP A 417 -4.62 33.47 -38.74
CA ASP A 417 -4.91 34.69 -37.99
C ASP A 417 -4.87 34.48 -36.46
N SER A 418 -4.35 33.33 -36.00
CA SER A 418 -4.25 33.01 -34.57
C SER A 418 -3.39 34.04 -33.82
N LYS A 419 -4.03 34.95 -33.09
CA LYS A 419 -3.40 35.89 -32.15
C LYS A 419 -2.96 35.21 -30.85
N PHE A 420 -3.69 34.16 -30.45
CA PHE A 420 -3.41 33.31 -29.31
C PHE A 420 -4.00 31.91 -29.53
N ILE A 421 -3.71 30.99 -28.61
CA ILE A 421 -4.33 29.66 -28.52
C ILE A 421 -4.79 29.45 -27.08
N VAL A 422 -6.08 29.18 -26.92
CA VAL A 422 -6.71 28.65 -25.71
C VAL A 422 -7.45 27.39 -26.11
N SER A 423 -7.34 26.32 -25.32
CA SER A 423 -8.00 25.05 -25.62
C SER A 423 -8.55 24.41 -24.36
N ASP A 424 -9.78 23.92 -24.48
CA ASP A 424 -10.49 23.06 -23.54
C ASP A 424 -9.83 21.68 -23.30
N LYS A 425 -8.88 21.27 -24.17
CA LYS A 425 -8.27 19.94 -24.17
C LYS A 425 -6.81 19.91 -23.75
N HIS A 426 -6.17 21.06 -23.66
CA HIS A 426 -4.74 21.17 -23.41
C HIS A 426 -4.49 22.06 -22.19
N THR A 427 -3.51 21.67 -21.37
CA THR A 427 -3.13 22.37 -20.14
C THR A 427 -2.23 23.58 -20.42
N ALA A 428 -2.01 23.94 -21.68
CA ALA A 428 -1.13 25.02 -22.07
C ALA A 428 -1.84 26.03 -22.99
N SER A 429 -1.42 27.28 -22.88
CA SER A 429 -1.94 28.39 -23.66
C SER A 429 -0.79 29.26 -24.16
N ILE A 430 -0.90 29.81 -25.37
CA ILE A 430 0.12 30.70 -25.94
C ILE A 430 -0.50 31.99 -26.46
N LEU A 431 0.06 33.12 -26.05
CA LEU A 431 -0.21 34.43 -26.62
C LEU A 431 0.86 34.76 -27.65
N PHE A 432 0.50 34.77 -28.93
CA PHE A 432 1.41 35.18 -30.01
C PHE A 432 1.46 36.68 -30.15
N ASP A 433 0.34 37.38 -30.00
CA ASP A 433 0.25 38.83 -30.17
C ASP A 433 -0.14 39.51 -28.86
N VAL A 434 0.80 40.26 -28.27
CA VAL A 434 0.59 40.94 -26.98
C VAL A 434 -0.47 42.03 -27.04
N ASP A 435 -0.76 42.60 -28.21
CA ASP A 435 -1.82 43.61 -28.37
C ASP A 435 -3.21 42.97 -28.26
N SER A 436 -3.30 41.65 -28.37
CA SER A 436 -4.52 40.86 -28.19
C SER A 436 -4.63 40.24 -26.79
N ALA A 437 -3.88 40.74 -25.81
CA ALA A 437 -3.89 40.22 -24.45
C ALA A 437 -5.26 40.27 -23.76
N ASP A 438 -6.08 41.28 -24.06
CA ASP A 438 -7.42 41.44 -23.47
C ASP A 438 -8.40 40.39 -24.03
N GLU A 439 -8.37 40.17 -25.35
CA GLU A 439 -9.13 39.09 -26.01
C GLU A 439 -8.70 37.72 -25.49
N TRP A 440 -7.39 37.53 -25.28
CA TRP A 440 -6.83 36.28 -24.75
C TRP A 440 -7.24 36.02 -23.30
N LEU A 441 -7.22 37.05 -22.44
CA LEU A 441 -7.67 36.93 -21.05
C LEU A 441 -9.16 36.59 -20.98
N THR A 442 -9.98 37.22 -21.82
CA THR A 442 -11.41 36.87 -21.93
C THR A 442 -11.59 35.41 -22.34
N ALA A 443 -10.80 34.93 -23.31
CA ALA A 443 -10.84 33.52 -23.73
C ALA A 443 -10.33 32.54 -22.65
N LEU A 444 -9.51 33.02 -21.71
CA LEU A 444 -9.00 32.24 -20.59
C LEU A 444 -9.99 32.14 -19.44
N GLU A 445 -11.03 32.97 -19.38
CA GLU A 445 -12.07 32.87 -18.36
C GLU A 445 -12.65 31.44 -18.32
N GLU A 446 -12.77 30.90 -17.10
CA GLU A 446 -13.24 29.53 -16.83
C GLU A 446 -12.36 28.39 -17.38
N GLN A 447 -11.12 28.68 -17.82
CA GLN A 447 -10.16 27.67 -18.28
C GLN A 447 -9.18 27.23 -17.16
N ASP A 448 -9.73 26.78 -16.03
CA ASP A 448 -8.95 26.46 -14.82
C ASP A 448 -7.90 25.35 -15.02
N HIS A 449 -8.13 24.45 -15.99
CA HIS A 449 -7.22 23.36 -16.33
C HIS A 449 -5.93 23.82 -17.04
N ILE A 450 -5.85 25.09 -17.47
CA ILE A 450 -4.65 25.63 -18.10
C ILE A 450 -3.63 26.02 -17.03
N THR A 451 -2.49 25.34 -17.08
CA THR A 451 -1.41 25.42 -16.10
C THR A 451 -0.17 26.12 -16.61
N ASP A 452 0.06 26.11 -17.93
CA ASP A 452 1.28 26.61 -18.56
C ASP A 452 0.98 27.71 -19.59
N PHE A 453 1.57 28.89 -19.40
CA PHE A 453 1.31 30.08 -20.21
C PHE A 453 2.59 30.52 -20.93
N TYR A 454 2.54 30.55 -22.25
CA TYR A 454 3.63 31.02 -23.10
C TYR A 454 3.28 32.39 -23.68
N ILE A 455 4.16 33.37 -23.52
CA ILE A 455 3.90 34.75 -23.96
C ILE A 455 5.03 35.19 -24.89
N ALA A 456 4.69 35.43 -26.15
CA ALA A 456 5.63 35.94 -27.14
C ALA A 456 5.86 37.44 -26.97
N SER A 457 6.88 37.79 -26.20
CA SER A 457 7.25 39.19 -25.96
C SER A 457 8.74 39.36 -25.67
N LYS A 458 9.37 40.32 -26.34
CA LYS A 458 10.72 40.81 -26.00
C LYS A 458 10.75 41.67 -24.73
N SER A 459 9.64 42.33 -24.40
CA SER A 459 9.57 43.25 -23.27
C SER A 459 9.27 42.50 -21.98
N ALA A 460 10.25 42.45 -21.07
CA ALA A 460 10.07 41.89 -19.74
C ALA A 460 8.97 42.61 -18.94
N ALA A 461 8.77 43.92 -19.18
CA ALA A 461 7.71 44.69 -18.54
C ALA A 461 6.31 44.27 -19.02
N ILE A 462 6.12 44.08 -20.33
CA ILE A 462 4.86 43.60 -20.91
C ILE A 462 4.58 42.17 -20.43
N PHE A 463 5.59 41.29 -20.47
CA PHE A 463 5.47 39.93 -19.95
C PHE A 463 5.02 39.91 -18.48
N LYS A 464 5.66 40.71 -17.60
CA LYS A 464 5.31 40.78 -16.17
C LYS A 464 3.90 41.30 -15.95
N SER A 465 3.47 42.30 -16.73
CA SER A 465 2.10 42.82 -16.69
C SER A 465 1.07 41.74 -17.05
N ILE A 466 1.25 41.08 -18.20
CA ILE A 466 0.34 40.02 -18.66
C ILE A 466 0.32 38.84 -17.67
N LYS A 467 1.49 38.41 -17.17
CA LYS A 467 1.59 37.39 -16.12
C LYS A 467 0.73 37.76 -14.91
N THR A 468 0.86 38.99 -14.41
CA THR A 468 0.09 39.44 -13.23
C THR A 468 -1.41 39.40 -13.49
N ARG A 469 -1.85 39.78 -14.70
CA ARG A 469 -3.26 39.76 -15.10
C ARG A 469 -3.81 38.33 -15.18
N VAL A 470 -3.08 37.40 -15.79
CA VAL A 470 -3.47 35.99 -15.86
C VAL A 470 -3.49 35.37 -14.46
N SER A 471 -2.50 35.67 -13.62
CA SER A 471 -2.47 35.20 -12.22
C SER A 471 -3.64 35.73 -11.39
N HIS A 472 -4.06 36.98 -11.61
CA HIS A 472 -5.26 37.52 -10.95
C HIS A 472 -6.55 36.89 -11.46
N LEU A 473 -6.61 36.54 -12.75
CA LEU A 473 -7.78 35.96 -13.39
C LEU A 473 -8.03 34.51 -12.95
N LEU A 474 -7.01 33.66 -13.04
CA LEU A 474 -7.14 32.21 -12.85
C LEU A 474 -6.63 31.72 -11.49
N GLY A 475 -5.97 32.59 -10.74
CA GLY A 475 -5.36 32.24 -9.47
C GLY A 475 -4.30 31.15 -9.60
N SER A 476 -4.20 30.35 -8.54
CA SER A 476 -3.41 29.14 -8.40
C SER A 476 -4.24 27.89 -8.78
N ILE A 477 -3.57 26.76 -9.01
CA ILE A 477 -4.25 25.48 -9.22
C ILE A 477 -4.12 24.62 -7.99
N ILE A 478 -5.21 23.92 -7.66
CA ILE A 478 -5.17 22.87 -6.65
C ILE A 478 -4.79 21.57 -7.36
N VAL A 479 -3.58 21.09 -7.13
CA VAL A 479 -3.13 19.79 -7.61
C VAL A 479 -3.12 18.80 -6.46
N THR A 480 -3.93 17.76 -6.61
CA THR A 480 -3.85 16.59 -5.75
C THR A 480 -2.63 15.77 -6.16
N SER A 481 -1.62 15.72 -5.30
CA SER A 481 -0.40 14.94 -5.49
C SER A 481 -0.26 13.87 -4.43
N GLN A 482 0.34 12.74 -4.78
CA GLN A 482 0.71 11.71 -3.81
C GLN A 482 1.67 12.29 -2.77
N VAL A 483 1.34 12.13 -1.48
CA VAL A 483 2.21 12.55 -0.39
C VAL A 483 3.42 11.63 -0.39
N LYS A 484 4.59 12.24 -0.27
CA LYS A 484 5.84 11.52 -0.07
C LYS A 484 6.36 11.79 1.32
N ARG A 485 7.05 10.79 1.88
CA ARG A 485 7.58 10.85 3.24
C ARG A 485 9.10 10.64 3.23
N PRO A 486 9.91 11.56 3.78
CA PRO A 486 11.36 11.38 3.85
C PRO A 486 11.74 10.12 4.64
N MET A 487 12.66 9.31 4.10
CA MET A 487 13.15 8.11 4.82
C MET A 487 13.88 8.45 6.12
N SER A 488 14.46 9.66 6.18
CA SER A 488 15.16 10.21 7.34
C SER A 488 14.30 10.38 8.59
N GLU A 489 12.98 10.46 8.44
CA GLU A 489 12.06 10.60 9.57
C GLU A 489 11.90 9.29 10.37
N GLY A 490 12.35 8.16 9.83
CA GLY A 490 12.22 6.87 10.49
C GLY A 490 10.77 6.41 10.63
N PHE A 491 10.43 5.58 11.59
CA PHE A 491 9.04 5.23 11.93
C PHE A 491 8.88 5.17 13.45
N PRO A 492 7.74 5.62 14.01
CA PRO A 492 7.47 5.54 15.44
C PRO A 492 7.11 4.10 15.85
N ALA A 493 8.10 3.21 15.83
CA ALA A 493 7.94 1.79 16.16
C ALA A 493 9.08 1.31 17.06
N ASN A 494 8.78 0.37 17.95
CA ASN A 494 9.78 -0.44 18.64
C ASN A 494 10.09 -1.71 17.84
N ALA A 495 11.26 -2.29 18.06
CA ALA A 495 11.63 -3.60 17.51
C ALA A 495 12.48 -4.36 18.52
N GLU A 496 12.13 -5.62 18.77
CA GLU A 496 12.86 -6.54 19.63
C GLU A 496 13.26 -7.78 18.83
N TYR A 497 14.46 -8.30 19.12
CA TYR A 497 15.03 -9.43 18.40
C TYR A 497 15.22 -10.59 19.33
N PHE A 498 14.69 -11.74 18.94
CA PHE A 498 14.78 -12.98 19.69
C PHE A 498 15.59 -14.00 18.89
N LYS A 499 16.52 -14.67 19.58
CA LYS A 499 17.12 -15.89 19.08
C LYS A 499 16.34 -17.05 19.70
N LEU A 500 15.77 -17.90 18.87
CA LEU A 500 15.10 -19.11 19.35
C LEU A 500 16.16 -20.13 19.73
N GLU A 501 16.19 -20.50 21.01
CA GLU A 501 17.10 -21.50 21.57
C GLU A 501 16.32 -22.53 22.40
N PHE A 502 16.98 -23.63 22.75
CA PHE A 502 16.40 -24.66 23.60
C PHE A 502 16.80 -24.39 25.06
N LEU A 503 15.80 -24.41 25.94
CA LEU A 503 16.03 -24.38 27.38
C LEU A 503 16.04 -25.80 27.95
N ASP A 504 16.76 -25.98 29.05
CA ASP A 504 16.71 -27.24 29.79
C ASP A 504 15.32 -27.45 30.40
N LYS A 505 14.72 -28.61 30.10
CA LYS A 505 13.35 -28.94 30.50
C LYS A 505 13.17 -28.84 32.02
N ASN A 506 14.08 -29.42 32.79
CA ASN A 506 13.95 -29.48 34.25
C ASN A 506 14.08 -28.09 34.88
N SER A 507 14.99 -27.28 34.35
CA SER A 507 15.19 -25.89 34.82
C SER A 507 13.95 -25.04 34.58
N VAL A 508 13.26 -25.21 33.44
CA VAL A 508 11.97 -24.54 33.18
C VAL A 508 10.89 -25.03 34.15
N SER A 509 10.75 -26.35 34.34
CA SER A 509 9.75 -26.93 35.25
C SER A 509 9.97 -26.57 36.73
N LEU A 510 11.20 -26.21 37.12
CA LEU A 510 11.56 -25.76 38.47
C LEU A 510 11.46 -24.23 38.65
N GLY A 511 10.98 -23.49 37.64
CA GLY A 511 10.87 -22.03 37.71
C GLY A 511 12.20 -21.27 37.59
N GLN A 512 13.32 -21.96 37.35
CA GLN A 512 14.67 -21.38 37.30
C GLN A 512 15.02 -20.72 35.96
N GLN A 513 14.03 -20.53 35.10
CA GLN A 513 14.19 -19.93 33.76
C GLN A 513 13.12 -18.86 33.51
N PHE A 514 12.54 -18.28 34.56
CA PHE A 514 11.46 -17.31 34.43
C PHE A 514 11.86 -16.09 33.57
N ARG A 515 13.12 -15.66 33.69
CA ARG A 515 13.72 -14.61 32.85
C ARG A 515 13.54 -14.85 31.36
N GLU A 516 13.70 -16.09 30.90
CA GLU A 516 13.59 -16.47 29.48
C GLU A 516 12.12 -16.66 29.04
N ILE A 517 11.21 -16.89 29.98
CA ILE A 517 9.76 -17.01 29.73
C ILE A 517 9.07 -15.64 29.66
N LEU A 518 9.52 -14.67 30.46
CA LEU A 518 8.90 -13.35 30.58
C LEU A 518 8.68 -12.64 29.22
N PRO A 519 9.61 -12.66 28.25
CA PRO A 519 9.38 -12.08 26.93
C PRO A 519 8.21 -12.72 26.16
N LEU A 520 7.96 -14.03 26.33
CA LEU A 520 6.83 -14.71 25.69
C LEU A 520 5.50 -14.21 26.26
N LEU A 521 5.43 -13.99 27.57
CA LEU A 521 4.25 -13.41 28.22
C LEU A 521 4.02 -11.97 27.77
N TRP A 522 5.08 -11.18 27.63
CA TRP A 522 4.99 -9.83 27.06
C TRP A 522 4.47 -9.84 25.61
N LEU A 523 4.97 -10.74 24.76
CA LEU A 523 4.49 -10.92 23.39
C LEU A 523 3.01 -11.31 23.35
N LYS A 524 2.61 -12.29 24.17
CA LYS A 524 1.20 -12.73 24.30
C LYS A 524 0.29 -11.61 24.82
N SER A 525 0.82 -10.69 25.60
CA SER A 525 0.08 -9.55 26.17
C SER A 525 -0.01 -8.33 25.24
N GLY A 526 0.63 -8.36 24.08
CA GLY A 526 0.54 -7.24 23.14
C GLY A 526 1.87 -6.76 22.58
N ALA A 527 2.99 -7.07 23.25
CA ALA A 527 4.31 -6.48 22.99
C ALA A 527 4.34 -4.93 23.11
N ILE A 528 3.54 -4.38 24.04
CA ILE A 528 3.42 -2.94 24.26
C ILE A 528 4.57 -2.47 25.15
N GLY A 529 5.14 -1.29 24.84
CA GLY A 529 6.21 -0.68 25.63
C GLY A 529 7.58 -1.35 25.45
N LYS A 530 8.53 -0.99 26.31
CA LYS A 530 9.86 -1.61 26.35
C LYS A 530 9.75 -3.03 26.90
N ARG A 531 10.43 -4.00 26.29
CA ARG A 531 10.44 -5.39 26.79
C ARG A 531 10.87 -5.42 28.27
N PRO A 532 10.09 -6.06 29.15
CA PRO A 532 10.44 -6.17 30.56
C PRO A 532 11.63 -7.11 30.78
N GLU A 533 12.43 -6.82 31.80
CA GLU A 533 13.62 -7.59 32.18
C GLU A 533 13.65 -7.83 33.68
N VAL A 534 14.17 -8.98 34.08
CA VAL A 534 14.42 -9.34 35.49
C VAL A 534 15.89 -9.71 35.67
N ASN A 535 16.45 -9.34 36.83
CA ASN A 535 17.87 -9.54 37.14
C ASN A 535 18.20 -10.93 37.70
N SER A 536 17.19 -11.69 38.12
CA SER A 536 17.33 -13.06 38.61
C SER A 536 16.69 -14.06 37.65
N ASN A 537 17.21 -15.28 37.67
CA ASN A 537 16.57 -16.43 37.02
C ASN A 537 15.44 -17.03 37.88
N ASP A 538 15.41 -16.68 39.17
CA ASP A 538 14.37 -17.11 40.11
C ASP A 538 13.06 -16.35 39.87
N GLU A 539 11.96 -16.98 40.26
CA GLU A 539 10.63 -16.41 40.17
C GLU A 539 10.45 -15.25 41.15
N PRO A 540 9.95 -14.08 40.71
CA PRO A 540 9.46 -13.05 41.62
C PRO A 540 8.14 -13.50 42.23
N GLU A 541 7.79 -13.01 43.43
CA GLU A 541 6.47 -13.29 44.03
C GLU A 541 5.32 -12.78 43.13
N MET A 542 5.52 -11.60 42.54
CA MET A 542 4.61 -10.96 41.58
C MET A 542 5.37 -9.93 40.71
N LEU A 543 4.79 -9.56 39.57
CA LEU A 543 5.21 -8.45 38.72
C LEU A 543 4.01 -7.64 38.28
N ILE A 544 4.06 -6.32 38.47
CA ILE A 544 3.10 -5.36 37.92
C ILE A 544 3.84 -4.53 36.86
N LEU A 545 3.39 -4.60 35.61
CA LEU A 545 4.08 -3.97 34.47
C LEU A 545 3.13 -3.01 33.74
N PRO A 546 2.82 -1.84 34.34
CA PRO A 546 1.80 -0.92 33.84
C PRO A 546 2.15 -0.37 32.45
N GLN A 547 3.41 -0.01 32.22
CA GLN A 547 3.95 0.42 30.93
C GLN A 547 3.79 -0.62 29.80
N ASN A 548 3.56 -1.89 30.14
CA ASN A 548 3.36 -2.99 29.21
C ASN A 548 1.89 -3.47 29.19
N GLY A 549 1.06 -2.97 30.09
CA GLY A 549 -0.35 -3.32 30.23
C GLY A 549 -0.61 -4.72 30.76
N PHE A 550 0.32 -5.34 31.49
CA PHE A 550 0.10 -6.67 32.05
C PHE A 550 0.74 -6.90 33.43
N ALA A 551 0.27 -7.92 34.14
CA ALA A 551 0.80 -8.33 35.44
C ALA A 551 0.88 -9.85 35.57
N ILE A 552 1.71 -10.33 36.50
CA ILE A 552 1.92 -11.74 36.79
C ILE A 552 1.89 -11.92 38.31
N LEU A 553 1.06 -12.84 38.81
CA LEU A 553 1.14 -13.32 40.18
C LEU A 553 1.73 -14.72 40.17
N VAL A 554 2.86 -14.92 40.85
CA VAL A 554 3.53 -16.23 40.91
C VAL A 554 3.25 -16.94 42.24
N ASP A 555 3.25 -16.19 43.34
CA ASP A 555 2.91 -16.71 44.66
C ASP A 555 1.46 -16.37 45.03
N GLU A 556 0.60 -17.38 45.02
CA GLU A 556 -0.82 -17.27 45.39
C GLU A 556 -1.04 -16.67 46.79
N THR A 557 -0.08 -16.85 47.71
CA THR A 557 -0.19 -16.27 49.07
C THR A 557 -0.15 -14.74 49.07
N LYS A 558 0.32 -14.13 47.99
CA LYS A 558 0.39 -12.67 47.81
C LYS A 558 -0.81 -12.08 47.07
N PHE A 559 -1.87 -12.85 46.81
CA PHE A 559 -3.02 -12.38 46.04
C PHE A 559 -3.66 -11.10 46.58
N ALA A 560 -3.83 -10.97 47.90
CA ALA A 560 -4.41 -9.76 48.50
C ALA A 560 -3.57 -8.51 48.20
N GLU A 561 -2.26 -8.57 48.43
CA GLU A 561 -1.32 -7.49 48.12
C GLU A 561 -1.29 -7.19 46.60
N PHE A 562 -1.35 -8.23 45.77
CA PHE A 562 -1.38 -8.11 44.33
C PHE A 562 -2.62 -7.36 43.83
N THR A 563 -3.80 -7.66 44.39
CA THR A 563 -5.05 -6.96 44.03
C THR A 563 -5.04 -5.49 44.45
N GLU A 564 -4.43 -5.18 45.60
CA GLU A 564 -4.26 -3.79 46.06
C GLU A 564 -3.39 -3.01 45.07
N LYS A 565 -2.21 -3.54 44.74
CA LYS A 565 -1.29 -2.94 43.74
C LYS A 565 -1.91 -2.81 42.36
N LEU A 566 -2.67 -3.82 41.91
CA LEU A 566 -3.39 -3.76 40.64
C LEU A 566 -4.44 -2.65 40.63
N SER A 567 -5.09 -2.37 41.76
CA SER A 567 -6.13 -1.34 41.83
C SER A 567 -5.59 0.08 41.70
N GLU A 568 -4.28 0.27 41.87
CA GLU A 568 -3.58 1.54 41.66
C GLU A 568 -3.25 1.80 40.18
N GLU A 569 -3.40 0.81 39.30
CA GLU A 569 -2.97 0.85 37.89
C GLU A 569 -4.14 0.65 36.91
N ASP A 570 -4.54 1.71 36.21
CA ASP A 570 -5.68 1.69 35.28
C ASP A 570 -5.38 1.02 33.92
N ASN A 571 -4.12 0.77 33.61
CA ASN A 571 -3.66 0.33 32.28
C ASN A 571 -3.41 -1.18 32.16
N ILE A 572 -3.61 -1.96 33.23
CA ILE A 572 -3.42 -3.41 33.20
C ILE A 572 -4.61 -4.08 32.50
N GLN A 573 -4.34 -4.66 31.34
CA GLN A 573 -5.35 -5.34 30.50
C GLN A 573 -5.26 -6.86 30.59
N VAL A 574 -4.07 -7.37 30.92
CA VAL A 574 -3.77 -8.81 30.95
C VAL A 574 -3.17 -9.21 32.30
N VAL A 575 -3.68 -10.25 32.92
CA VAL A 575 -3.12 -10.81 34.16
C VAL A 575 -2.81 -12.29 33.99
N TYR A 576 -1.63 -12.71 34.40
CA TYR A 576 -1.24 -14.12 34.49
C TYR A 576 -1.22 -14.58 35.94
N PHE A 577 -1.82 -15.74 36.21
CA PHE A 577 -1.78 -16.37 37.52
C PHE A 577 -1.01 -17.69 37.42
N VAL A 578 0.13 -17.80 38.12
CA VAL A 578 0.89 -19.05 38.16
C VAL A 578 0.28 -19.99 39.20
N THR A 579 -0.54 -20.94 38.75
CA THR A 579 -1.23 -21.90 39.62
C THR A 579 -1.52 -23.21 38.92
N ASN A 580 -1.50 -24.30 39.68
CA ASN A 580 -1.94 -25.62 39.22
C ASN A 580 -3.41 -25.90 39.59
N SER A 581 -4.10 -24.99 40.30
CA SER A 581 -5.49 -25.13 40.72
C SER A 581 -6.43 -24.31 39.83
N GLU A 582 -7.32 -24.99 39.09
CA GLU A 582 -8.36 -24.31 38.30
C GLU A 582 -9.34 -23.53 39.17
N GLU A 583 -9.63 -24.03 40.39
CA GLU A 583 -10.52 -23.35 41.34
C GLU A 583 -9.90 -22.03 41.80
N ALA A 584 -8.63 -22.05 42.21
CA ALA A 584 -7.90 -20.85 42.60
C ALA A 584 -7.81 -19.84 41.44
N PHE A 585 -7.55 -20.31 40.21
CA PHE A 585 -7.56 -19.44 39.03
C PHE A 585 -8.90 -18.74 38.84
N ARG A 586 -10.03 -19.46 38.93
CA ARG A 586 -11.37 -18.86 38.78
C ARG A 586 -11.67 -17.83 39.87
N GLU A 587 -11.32 -18.13 41.12
CA GLU A 587 -11.49 -17.20 42.24
C GLU A 587 -10.64 -15.94 42.06
N MET A 588 -9.35 -16.10 41.72
CA MET A 588 -8.44 -14.97 41.50
C MET A 588 -8.87 -14.10 40.32
N THR A 589 -9.31 -14.71 39.21
CA THR A 589 -9.86 -13.99 38.06
C THR A 589 -11.08 -13.15 38.43
N ALA A 590 -11.98 -13.67 39.26
CA ALA A 590 -13.15 -12.91 39.71
C ALA A 590 -12.78 -11.71 40.61
N GLY A 591 -11.61 -11.77 41.27
CA GLY A 591 -11.09 -10.72 42.15
C GLY A 591 -10.32 -9.59 41.46
N VAL A 592 -10.04 -9.67 40.16
CA VAL A 592 -9.26 -8.65 39.43
C VAL A 592 -10.07 -7.97 38.33
N LYS A 593 -9.82 -6.68 38.10
CA LYS A 593 -10.43 -5.90 37.02
C LYS A 593 -9.55 -5.90 35.76
N ALA A 594 -9.29 -7.09 35.22
CA ALA A 594 -8.52 -7.24 33.98
C ALA A 594 -9.40 -7.82 32.86
N ASN A 595 -9.19 -7.35 31.63
CA ASN A 595 -9.96 -7.81 30.46
C ASN A 595 -9.63 -9.26 30.09
N ASN A 596 -8.38 -9.68 30.27
CA ASN A 596 -7.95 -11.04 29.98
C ASN A 596 -7.15 -11.59 31.16
N THR A 597 -7.50 -12.79 31.62
CA THR A 597 -6.73 -13.52 32.62
C THR A 597 -6.29 -14.86 32.07
N TYR A 598 -5.05 -15.26 32.35
CA TYR A 598 -4.50 -16.53 31.90
C TYR A 598 -3.94 -17.32 33.08
N GLN A 599 -4.25 -18.61 33.12
CA GLN A 599 -3.58 -19.54 34.01
C GLN A 599 -2.22 -19.90 33.40
N LEU A 600 -1.17 -19.78 34.20
CA LEU A 600 0.14 -20.35 33.93
C LEU A 600 0.36 -21.52 34.89
N TYR A 601 0.49 -22.74 34.39
CA TYR A 601 0.92 -23.86 35.23
C TYR A 601 2.34 -23.62 35.75
N ARG A 602 2.62 -24.05 36.99
CA ARG A 602 3.94 -23.94 37.62
C ARG A 602 5.02 -24.65 36.81
N ASP A 603 4.65 -25.76 36.17
CA ASP A 603 5.45 -26.29 35.07
C ASP A 603 5.14 -25.46 33.82
N TYR A 604 5.96 -24.44 33.54
CA TYR A 604 5.70 -23.55 32.40
C TYR A 604 5.56 -24.28 31.07
N ILE A 605 6.18 -25.46 30.94
CA ILE A 605 6.15 -26.28 29.72
C ILE A 605 4.71 -26.67 29.36
N ASP A 606 3.88 -26.98 30.36
CA ASP A 606 2.49 -27.36 30.14
C ASP A 606 1.69 -26.26 29.42
N ASN A 607 2.06 -24.99 29.62
CA ASN A 607 1.39 -23.85 28.98
C ASN A 607 1.73 -23.68 27.49
N PHE A 608 2.80 -24.33 27.02
CA PHE A 608 3.30 -24.17 25.65
C PHE A 608 3.26 -25.48 24.85
N VAL A 609 2.68 -26.56 25.41
CA VAL A 609 2.48 -27.83 24.71
C VAL A 609 1.27 -27.73 23.78
N LEU A 610 1.50 -27.86 22.48
CA LEU A 610 0.45 -27.81 21.45
C LEU A 610 -0.37 -29.11 21.41
N GLY A 611 -1.70 -28.99 21.39
CA GLY A 611 -2.62 -30.11 21.22
C GLY A 611 -2.80 -30.95 22.48
N SER A 612 -2.56 -30.33 23.64
CA SER A 612 -2.92 -30.95 24.91
C SER A 612 -4.44 -31.07 25.00
N ARG A 613 -4.96 -32.02 25.80
CA ARG A 613 -6.41 -32.15 26.10
C ARG A 613 -7.05 -30.87 26.68
N ARG A 614 -6.24 -29.85 26.96
CA ARG A 614 -6.59 -28.61 27.64
C ARG A 614 -6.67 -27.41 26.68
N ASP A 615 -6.32 -27.59 25.40
CA ASP A 615 -6.43 -26.58 24.33
C ASP A 615 -7.80 -26.58 23.62
N SER A 616 -8.72 -27.47 24.05
CA SER A 616 -10.03 -27.70 23.43
C SER A 616 -11.18 -27.08 24.19
#